data_AF-A0A8H6LVF1-F1
#
_entry.id   AF-A0A8H6LVF1-F1
#
_cell.length_a   1.000
_cell.length_b   1.000
_cell.length_c   1.000
_cell.angle_alpha   90.00
_cell.angle_beta   90.00
_cell.angle_gamma   90.00
#
_symmetry.space_group_name_H-M   'P 1'
#
loop_
_entity.id
_entity.type
_entity.pdbx_description
1 polymer ?
#
loop_
_entity_poly.entity_id
_entity_poly.type
_entity_poly.pdbx_seq_one_letter_code
_entity_poly.pdbx_strand_id
1 'polypeptide(L)' 'MGDFLHRDAAFAGHGVIYETTCFHDLPPYCTRGTIYLIMNNQITITTDPLLSCSSPYSSDITKSIDTPIIHVNGDNI' A
#
# COMPACT_ATOMS: atom_id res chain seq x y z
N MET A 1 -3.01 -5.11 16.02
CA MET A 1 -3.83 -4.44 14.99
C MET A 1 -3.40 -3.00 14.94
N GLY A 2 -2.95 -2.52 13.78
CA GLY A 2 -2.55 -1.13 13.58
C GLY A 2 -3.08 -0.61 12.25
N ASP A 3 -3.17 0.71 12.13
CA ASP A 3 -3.68 1.40 10.95
C ASP A 3 -2.55 2.24 10.34
N PHE A 4 -2.30 2.05 9.04
CA PHE A 4 -1.28 2.79 8.30
C PHE A 4 -1.90 3.57 7.15
N LEU A 5 -1.63 4.88 7.14
CA LEU A 5 -2.04 5.80 6.08
C LEU A 5 -0.85 6.09 5.17
N HIS A 6 -1.03 5.89 3.87
CA HIS A 6 -0.02 6.16 2.86
C HIS A 6 -0.58 6.94 1.67
N ARG A 7 0.32 7.54 0.88
CA ARG A 7 0.01 8.00 -0.48
C ARG A 7 0.51 6.99 -1.50
N ASP A 8 -0.11 6.99 -2.67
CA ASP A 8 0.16 6.10 -3.80
C ASP A 8 1.66 5.85 -4.08
N ALA A 9 2.43 6.87 -4.46
CA ALA A 9 3.82 6.66 -4.90
C ALA A 9 4.74 6.27 -3.74
N ALA A 10 4.49 6.77 -2.52
CA ALA A 10 5.29 6.38 -1.36
C ALA A 10 5.04 4.91 -0.99
N PHE A 11 3.80 4.44 -1.12
CA PHE A 11 3.43 3.05 -0.87
C PHE A 11 4.07 2.10 -1.89
N ALA A 12 4.11 2.50 -3.16
CA ALA A 12 4.71 1.71 -4.23
C ALA A 12 6.24 1.78 -4.29
N GLY A 13 6.84 2.92 -3.90
CA GLY A 13 8.26 3.21 -4.13
C GLY A 13 9.19 2.99 -2.94
N HIS A 14 8.69 2.95 -1.71
CA HIS A 14 9.53 2.72 -0.53
C HIS A 14 9.62 1.23 -0.17
N GLY A 15 10.83 0.66 -0.25
CA GLY A 15 11.09 -0.76 0.07
C GLY A 15 10.69 -1.17 1.49
N VAL A 16 10.71 -0.24 2.45
CA VAL A 16 10.29 -0.51 3.84
C VAL A 16 8.82 -0.93 3.94
N ILE A 17 7.97 -0.54 2.97
CA ILE A 17 6.57 -0.98 2.91
C ILE A 17 6.53 -2.50 2.75
N TYR A 18 7.24 -3.01 1.73
CA TYR A 18 7.36 -4.45 1.47
C TYR A 18 7.97 -5.20 2.66
N GLU A 19 9.08 -4.68 3.19
CA GLU A 19 9.76 -5.27 4.36
C GLU A 19 8.83 -5.38 5.57
N THR A 20 8.04 -4.33 5.84
CA THR A 20 7.10 -4.31 6.97
C THR A 20 5.96 -5.30 6.76
N THR A 21 5.43 -5.42 5.53
CA THR A 21 4.38 -6.40 5.22
C THR A 21 4.86 -7.85 5.34
N CYS A 22 6.15 -8.12 5.15
CA CYS A 22 6.72 -9.45 5.38
C CYS A 22 6.68 -9.88 6.86
N PHE A 23 6.47 -8.96 7.81
CA PHE A 23 6.30 -9.29 9.23
C PHE A 23 4.87 -9.70 9.60
N HIS A 24 3.92 -9.69 8.66
CA HIS A 24 2.50 -9.93 8.96
C HIS A 24 2.24 -11.28 9.67
N ASP A 25 3.02 -12.32 9.37
CA ASP A 25 2.92 -13.66 9.98
C ASP A 25 4.25 -14.14 10.59
N LEU A 26 5.16 -13.21 10.92
CA LEU A 26 6.41 -13.53 11.60
C LEU A 26 6.23 -13.40 13.12
N PRO A 27 6.27 -14.48 13.92
CA PRO A 27 6.39 -14.34 15.38
C PRO A 27 7.75 -13.70 15.70
N PRO A 28 7.96 -12.88 16.74
CA PRO A 28 7.07 -12.11 17.65
C PRO A 28 6.62 -10.74 17.11
N TYR A 29 6.69 -10.52 15.79
CA TYR A 29 6.43 -9.22 15.14
C TYR A 29 5.00 -9.10 14.57
N CYS A 30 4.30 -10.23 14.42
CA CYS A 30 2.93 -10.31 13.93
C CYS A 30 1.97 -9.43 14.76
N THR A 31 1.29 -8.52 14.08
CA THR A 31 0.27 -7.62 14.67
C THR A 31 -1.16 -8.17 14.57
N ARG A 32 -1.32 -9.41 14.07
CA ARG A 32 -2.60 -10.06 13.73
C ARG A 32 -3.42 -9.32 12.65
N GLY A 33 -2.71 -8.71 11.70
CA GLY A 33 -3.29 -7.92 10.63
C GLY A 33 -3.13 -6.41 10.86
N THR A 34 -2.99 -5.72 9.73
CA THR A 34 -2.78 -4.27 9.65
C THR A 34 -3.67 -3.75 8.53
N ILE A 35 -4.38 -2.66 8.76
CA ILE A 35 -5.19 -2.01 7.73
C ILE A 35 -4.32 -0.96 7.05
N TYR A 36 -4.17 -1.09 5.73
CA TYR A 36 -3.47 -0.11 4.91
C TYR A 36 -4.49 0.72 4.14
N LEU A 37 -4.51 2.02 4.42
CA LEU A 37 -5.31 2.98 3.68
C LEU A 37 -4.39 3.78 2.75
N ILE A 38 -4.61 3.66 1.45
CA ILE A 38 -3.82 4.35 0.43
C ILE A 38 -4.66 5.48 -0.14
N MET A 39 -4.26 6.71 0.15
CA MET A 39 -4.82 7.90 -0.48
C MET A 39 -4.23 8.02 -1.89
N ASN A 40 -4.95 7.46 -2.86
CA ASN A 40 -4.54 7.43 -4.25
C ASN A 40 -5.13 8.62 -5.03
N ASN A 41 -4.48 9.77 -4.91
CA ASN A 41 -4.83 11.00 -5.62
C ASN A 41 -4.20 11.07 -7.03
N GLN A 42 -3.57 10.00 -7.52
CA GLN A 42 -3.03 9.87 -8.88
C GLN A 42 -1.96 10.90 -9.26
N ILE A 43 -1.27 11.48 -8.26
CA ILE A 43 -0.16 12.40 -8.51
C ILE A 43 0.73 12.47 -7.27
N THR A 44 2.04 12.34 -7.46
CA THR A 44 3.01 12.59 -6.40
C THR A 44 3.96 13.71 -6.76
N ILE A 45 3.77 14.86 -6.10
CA ILE A 45 4.48 16.11 -6.40
C ILE A 45 4.26 16.47 -7.88
N THR A 46 5.21 16.14 -8.75
CA THR A 46 5.15 16.36 -10.21
C THR A 46 5.19 15.07 -11.01
N THR A 47 5.28 13.91 -10.35
CA THR A 47 5.48 12.60 -10.98
C THR A 47 4.15 11.95 -11.31
N ASP A 48 3.99 11.56 -12.58
CA ASP A 48 2.86 10.78 -13.09
C ASP A 48 2.82 9.37 -12.46
N PRO A 49 1.63 8.82 -12.14
CA PRO A 49 1.48 7.48 -11.59
C PRO A 49 2.24 6.39 -12.36
N LEU A 50 2.24 6.47 -13.70
CA LEU A 50 2.90 5.50 -14.58
C LEU A 50 4.43 5.50 -14.44
N LEU A 51 5.00 6.58 -13.91
CA LEU A 51 6.43 6.70 -13.61
C LEU A 51 6.76 6.38 -12.16
N SER A 52 5.75 6.26 -11.29
CA SER A 52 5.91 6.04 -9.85
C SER A 52 5.78 4.58 -9.43
N CYS A 53 5.14 3.74 -10.25
CA CYS A 53 4.92 2.33 -9.97
C CYS A 53 5.05 1.50 -11.25
N SER A 54 5.72 0.35 -11.16
CA SER A 54 5.84 -0.59 -12.28
C SER A 54 4.61 -1.50 -12.45
N SER A 55 3.58 -1.31 -11.62
CA SER A 55 2.34 -2.07 -11.63
C SER A 55 1.14 -1.15 -11.90
N PRO A 56 -0.02 -1.70 -12.33
CA PRO A 56 -1.23 -0.91 -12.55
C PRO A 56 -1.75 -0.18 -11.30
N TYR A 57 -1.50 -0.71 -10.10
CA TYR A 57 -1.99 -0.11 -8.86
C TYR A 57 -0.88 0.01 -7.81
N SER A 58 -0.87 1.11 -7.07
CA SER A 58 0.06 1.31 -5.96
C SER A 58 -0.08 0.25 -4.88
N SER A 59 -1.29 -0.29 -4.67
CA SER A 59 -1.59 -1.37 -3.72
C SER A 59 -0.93 -2.71 -4.04
N ASP A 60 -0.44 -2.92 -5.26
CA ASP A 60 -0.04 -4.26 -5.71
C ASP A 60 1.21 -4.82 -5.00
N ILE A 61 1.97 -3.98 -4.30
CA ILE A 61 3.10 -4.43 -3.48
C ILE A 61 2.67 -5.43 -2.39
N THR A 62 1.42 -5.34 -1.89
CA THR A 62 0.88 -6.26 -0.87
C THR A 62 0.35 -7.57 -1.45
N LYS A 63 0.31 -7.72 -2.79
CA LYS A 63 0.01 -9.01 -3.42
C LYS A 63 1.07 -10.06 -3.12
N SER A 64 2.28 -9.64 -2.73
CA SER A 64 3.36 -10.53 -2.32
C SER A 64 3.05 -11.39 -1.09
N ILE A 65 2.08 -10.96 -0.27
CA ILE A 65 1.61 -11.67 0.92
C ILE A 65 0.11 -11.99 0.83
N ASP A 66 -0.44 -12.09 -0.38
CA ASP A 66 -1.84 -12.47 -0.65
C ASP A 66 -2.88 -11.62 0.12
N THR A 67 -2.57 -10.35 0.39
CA THR A 67 -3.49 -9.45 1.11
C THR A 67 -4.68 -9.08 0.23
N PRO A 68 -5.93 -9.09 0.77
CA PRO A 68 -7.10 -8.62 0.02
C PRO A 68 -7.00 -7.12 -0.25
N ILE A 69 -7.28 -6.71 -1.49
CA ILE A 69 -7.23 -5.32 -1.94
C ILE A 69 -8.64 -4.88 -2.35
N ILE A 70 -9.07 -3.73 -1.83
CA ILE A 70 -10.36 -3.11 -2.16
C ILE A 70 -10.07 -1.73 -2.73
N HIS A 71 -10.61 -1.45 -3.92
CA HIS A 71 -10.57 -0.12 -4.52
C HIS A 71 -11.94 0.53 -4.41
N VAL A 72 -11.98 1.76 -3.89
CA VAL A 72 -13.20 2.54 -3.70
C VAL A 72 -13.02 3.88 -4.39
N ASN A 73 -14.05 4.34 -5.10
CA ASN A 73 -14.08 5.69 -5.63
C ASN A 73 -14.40 6.67 -4.49
N GLY A 74 -13.49 7.60 -4.19
CA GLY A 74 -13.64 8.59 -3.13
C GLY A 74 -14.74 9.63 -3.37
N ASP A 75 -15.26 9.73 -4.60
CA ASP A 75 -16.36 10.65 -4.94
C ASP A 75 -17.76 10.09 -4.59
N ASN A 76 -17.84 8.82 -4.16
CA ASN A 76 -19.11 8.17 -3.83
C ASN A 76 -19.28 8.07 -2.31
N ILE A 77 -20.13 8.95 -1.75
CA ILE A 77 -20.45 9.03 -0.31
C ILE A 77 -21.64 8.16 0.10
#